data_AF-A0A3B6B439-F1
#
_entry.id   AF-A0A3B6B439-F1
#
_cell.length_a   1.000
_cell.length_b   1.000
_cell.length_c   1.000
_cell.angle_alpha   90.00
_cell.angle_beta   90.00
_cell.angle_gamma   90.00
#
_symmetry.space_group_name_H-M   'P 1'
#
loop_
_entity.id
_entity.type
_entity.pdbx_description
1 polymer ?
#
loop_
_entity_poly.entity_id
_entity_poly.type
_entity_poly.pdbx_seq_one_letter_code
_entity_poly.pdbx_strand_id
1 'polypeptide(L)'
;MAIGEYVSVCSQRDVEIAELDQAGKRGGDEEKALPSPAQAAAASALAFSVGALLPLLAAGFIVGYNLRVAVVVVVATLALAAFGCVGAVLGRAPVARSCARVVVGGLAAMAVTFGFMRLFRASGV
;
A
#
# COMPACT_ATOMS: atom_id res chain seq x y z
N MET A 1 -2.64 6.02 5.09
CA MET A 1 -3.03 5.53 3.75
C MET A 1 -4.26 6.27 3.25
N ALA A 2 -5.47 5.98 3.76
CA ALA A 2 -6.73 6.53 3.23
C ALA A 2 -6.86 8.07 3.26
N ILE A 3 -6.44 8.72 4.35
CA ILE A 3 -6.51 10.19 4.48
C ILE A 3 -5.58 10.86 3.45
N GLY A 4 -4.38 10.31 3.25
CA GLY A 4 -3.44 10.85 2.26
C GLY A 4 -3.97 10.74 0.83
N GLU A 5 -4.61 9.61 0.50
CA GLU A 5 -5.29 9.43 -0.79
C GLU A 5 -6.49 10.36 -0.95
N TYR A 6 -7.31 10.55 0.09
CA TYR A 6 -8.41 11.52 0.06
C TYR A 6 -7.91 12.93 -0.26
N VAL A 7 -6.88 13.40 0.46
CA VAL A 7 -6.31 14.74 0.27
C VAL A 7 -5.65 14.86 -1.10
N SER A 8 -4.93 13.83 -1.55
CA SER A 8 -4.30 13.79 -2.86
C SER A 8 -5.33 13.89 -3.99
N VAL A 9 -6.41 13.11 -3.93
CA VAL A 9 -7.47 13.13 -4.94
C VAL A 9 -8.27 14.42 -4.89
N CYS A 10 -8.56 14.98 -3.71
CA CYS A 10 -9.18 16.30 -3.61
C CYS A 10 -8.30 17.37 -4.25
N SER A 11 -7.00 17.38 -3.95
CA SER A 11 -6.06 18.35 -4.54
C SER A 11 -5.95 18.20 -6.06
N GLN A 12 -5.94 16.97 -6.60
CA GLN A 12 -5.94 16.74 -8.04
C GLN A 12 -7.25 17.21 -8.68
N ARG A 13 -8.38 16.91 -8.04
CA ARG A 13 -9.70 17.31 -8.51
C ARG A 13 -9.89 18.82 -8.53
N ASP A 14 -9.36 19.54 -7.55
CA ASP A 14 -9.44 21.00 -7.49
C ASP A 14 -8.66 21.65 -8.65
N VAL A 15 -7.50 21.09 -9.02
CA VAL A 15 -6.72 21.54 -10.17
C VAL A 15 -7.48 21.26 -11.48
N GLU A 16 -8.04 20.07 -11.64
CA GLU A 16 -8.76 19.68 -12.85
C GLU A 16 -10.07 20.48 -13.03
N ILE A 17 -10.78 20.79 -11.94
CA ILE A 17 -11.96 21.67 -11.97
C ILE A 17 -11.57 23.09 -12.42
N ALA A 18 -10.42 23.60 -12.00
CA ALA A 18 -9.94 24.92 -12.44
C ALA A 18 -9.62 24.94 -13.95
N GLU A 19 -9.06 23.87 -14.49
CA GLU A 19 -8.82 23.72 -15.93
C GLU A 19 -10.14 23.64 -16.73
N LEU A 20 -11.13 22.91 -16.22
CA LEU A 20 -12.45 22.82 -16.83
C LEU A 20 -13.20 24.16 -16.85
N ASP A 21 -13.05 24.97 -15.79
CA ASP A 21 -13.61 26.33 -15.71
C ASP A 21 -12.99 27.25 -16.78
N GLN A 22 -11.66 27.20 -16.94
CA GLN A 22 -10.96 27.95 -18.00
C GLN A 22 -11.32 27.50 -19.41
N ALA A 23 -11.53 26.20 -19.61
CA ALA A 23 -11.96 25.64 -20.89
C ALA A 23 -13.45 25.90 -21.21
N GLY A 24 -14.22 26.48 -20.28
CA GLY A 24 -15.66 26.70 -20.43
C GLY A 24 -16.49 25.41 -20.43
N LYS A 25 -15.93 24.31 -19.89
CA LYS A 25 -16.54 22.96 -19.89
C LYS A 25 -17.07 22.52 -18.51
N ARG A 26 -17.13 23.45 -17.56
CA ARG A 26 -17.63 23.20 -16.21
C ARG A 26 -19.08 22.72 -16.22
N GLY A 27 -19.38 21.72 -15.38
CA GLY A 27 -20.68 21.04 -15.33
C GLY A 27 -20.92 20.03 -16.47
N GLY A 28 -19.96 19.87 -17.38
CA GLY A 28 -20.01 18.89 -18.46
C GLY A 28 -19.72 17.45 -18.01
N ASP A 29 -19.76 16.52 -18.96
CA ASP A 29 -19.50 15.10 -18.69
C ASP A 29 -18.05 14.84 -18.22
N GLU A 30 -17.10 15.69 -18.60
CA GLU A 30 -15.72 15.63 -18.12
C GLU A 30 -15.62 15.83 -16.59
N GLU A 31 -16.42 16.73 -16.00
CA GLU A 31 -16.44 16.93 -14.54
C GLU A 31 -17.05 15.73 -13.80
N LYS A 32 -18.03 15.06 -14.41
CA LYS A 32 -18.66 13.85 -13.85
C LYS A 32 -17.76 12.62 -13.93
N ALA A 33 -16.82 12.61 -14.89
CA ALA A 33 -15.85 11.54 -15.04
C ALA A 33 -14.72 11.61 -14.00
N LEU A 34 -14.63 12.71 -13.22
CA LEU A 34 -13.62 12.88 -12.19
C LEU A 34 -13.74 11.79 -11.11
N PRO A 35 -12.62 11.17 -10.69
CA PRO A 35 -12.63 10.13 -9.67
C PRO A 35 -13.15 10.67 -8.34
N SER A 36 -14.01 9.88 -7.68
CA SER A 36 -14.59 10.30 -6.40
C SER A 36 -13.60 10.11 -5.24
N PRO A 37 -13.26 11.17 -4.48
CA PRO A 37 -12.21 11.12 -3.47
C PRO A 37 -12.54 10.18 -2.31
N ALA A 38 -13.83 10.10 -1.93
CA ALA A 38 -14.29 9.19 -0.90
C ALA A 38 -14.12 7.71 -1.30
N GLN A 39 -14.38 7.36 -2.56
CA GLN A 39 -14.20 6.00 -3.07
C GLN A 39 -12.73 5.62 -3.14
N ALA A 40 -11.86 6.53 -3.59
CA ALA A 40 -10.42 6.30 -3.63
C ALA A 40 -9.84 6.07 -2.22
N ALA A 41 -10.27 6.88 -1.24
CA ALA A 41 -9.88 6.72 0.16
C ALA A 41 -10.36 5.38 0.74
N ALA A 42 -11.61 5.00 0.49
CA ALA A 42 -12.20 3.75 0.96
C ALA A 42 -11.49 2.53 0.34
N ALA A 43 -11.25 2.55 -0.97
CA ALA A 43 -10.51 1.49 -1.65
C ALA A 43 -9.10 1.32 -1.06
N SER A 44 -8.42 2.43 -0.76
CA SER A 44 -7.08 2.42 -0.18
C SER A 44 -7.06 1.93 1.27
N ALA A 45 -8.09 2.27 2.07
CA ALA A 45 -8.26 1.74 3.41
C ALA A 45 -8.43 0.22 3.40
N LEU A 46 -9.28 -0.29 2.50
CA LEU A 46 -9.55 -1.72 2.35
C LEU A 46 -8.32 -2.47 1.84
N ALA A 47 -7.66 -1.96 0.80
CA ALA A 47 -6.45 -2.57 0.25
C ALA A 47 -5.35 -2.70 1.32
N PHE A 48 -5.11 -1.63 2.09
CA PHE A 48 -4.14 -1.66 3.17
C PHE A 48 -4.53 -2.64 4.29
N SER A 49 -5.80 -2.63 4.71
CA SER A 49 -6.28 -3.51 5.78
C SER A 49 -6.18 -4.98 5.39
N VAL A 50 -6.60 -5.34 4.17
CA VAL A 50 -6.51 -6.71 3.65
C VAL A 50 -5.05 -7.14 3.49
N GLY A 51 -4.18 -6.26 2.98
CA GLY A 51 -2.76 -6.54 2.85
C GLY A 51 -2.06 -6.78 4.20
N ALA A 52 -2.41 -5.99 5.22
CA ALA A 52 -1.86 -6.14 6.57
C ALA A 52 -2.41 -7.36 7.32
N LEU A 53 -3.62 -7.82 6.99
CA LEU A 53 -4.27 -8.92 7.69
C LEU A 53 -3.53 -10.26 7.53
N LEU A 54 -2.95 -10.54 6.35
CA LEU A 54 -2.26 -11.80 6.07
C LEU A 54 -1.09 -12.06 7.04
N PRO A 55 -0.09 -11.17 7.18
CA PRO A 55 1.00 -11.34 8.15
C PRO A 55 0.52 -11.33 9.61
N LEU A 56 -0.51 -10.53 9.94
CA LEU A 56 -1.04 -10.45 11.30
C LEU A 56 -1.72 -11.76 11.73
N LEU A 57 -2.50 -12.39 10.84
CA LEU A 57 -3.08 -13.70 11.10
C LEU A 57 -1.97 -14.75 11.28
N ALA A 58 -0.96 -14.74 10.41
CA ALA A 58 0.18 -15.66 10.53
C ALA A 58 0.92 -15.51 11.88
N ALA A 59 1.04 -14.28 12.39
CA ALA A 59 1.62 -14.02 13.71
C ALA A 59 0.74 -14.53 14.87
N GLY A 60 -0.59 -14.39 14.75
CA GLY A 60 -1.55 -14.71 15.81
C GLY A 60 -1.63 -16.19 16.18
N PHE A 61 -1.49 -17.09 15.20
CA PHE A 61 -1.66 -18.54 15.41
C PHE A 61 -0.40 -19.28 15.89
N ILE A 62 0.76 -18.63 15.97
CA ILE A 62 2.03 -19.28 16.29
C ILE A 62 2.55 -18.85 17.66
N VAL A 63 2.81 -19.80 18.56
CA VAL A 63 3.24 -19.52 19.94
C VAL A 63 4.77 -19.32 20.06
N GLY A 64 5.57 -20.08 19.31
CA GLY A 64 7.03 -20.02 19.39
C GLY A 64 7.62 -18.77 18.74
N TYR A 65 8.43 -17.98 19.45
CA TYR A 65 8.97 -16.70 18.99
C TYR A 65 9.78 -16.82 17.68
N ASN A 66 10.78 -17.71 17.63
CA ASN A 66 11.62 -17.88 16.43
C ASN A 66 10.81 -18.35 15.22
N LEU A 67 9.86 -19.26 15.46
CA LEU A 67 8.99 -19.78 14.40
C LEU A 67 8.01 -18.70 13.91
N ARG A 68 7.42 -17.92 14.83
CA ARG A 68 6.52 -16.81 14.49
C ARG A 68 7.20 -15.79 13.59
N VAL A 69 8.43 -15.38 13.92
CA VAL A 69 9.19 -14.43 13.09
C VAL A 69 9.44 -15.01 11.69
N ALA A 70 9.91 -16.26 11.61
CA ALA A 70 10.16 -16.90 10.32
C ALA A 70 8.90 -16.99 9.45
N VAL A 71 7.77 -17.42 10.03
CA VAL A 71 6.51 -17.52 9.28
C VAL A 71 5.99 -16.15 8.86
N VAL A 72 6.05 -15.12 9.71
CA VAL A 72 5.63 -13.76 9.35
C VAL A 72 6.44 -13.23 8.16
N VAL A 73 7.77 -13.43 8.15
CA VAL A 73 8.62 -13.03 7.03
C VAL A 73 8.24 -13.77 5.75
N VAL A 74 8.04 -15.09 5.82
CA VAL A 74 7.66 -15.90 4.65
C VAL A 74 6.30 -15.46 4.11
N VAL A 75 5.27 -15.36 4.98
CA VAL A 75 3.92 -14.98 4.58
C VAL A 75 3.86 -13.56 4.04
N ALA A 76 4.56 -12.60 4.67
CA ALA A 76 4.63 -11.24 4.17
C ALA A 76 5.33 -11.17 2.80
N THR A 77 6.42 -11.92 2.61
CA THR A 77 7.14 -11.96 1.34
C THR A 77 6.28 -12.54 0.22
N LEU A 78 5.56 -13.64 0.49
CA LEU A 78 4.63 -14.25 -0.47
C LEU A 78 3.47 -13.31 -0.80
N ALA A 79 2.91 -12.62 0.20
CA ALA A 79 1.86 -11.63 -0.01
C ALA A 79 2.37 -10.46 -0.88
N LEU A 80 3.56 -9.93 -0.58
CA LEU A 80 4.20 -8.86 -1.36
C LEU A 80 4.48 -9.28 -2.80
N ALA A 81 4.94 -10.52 -3.02
CA ALA A 81 5.15 -11.05 -4.36
C ALA A 81 3.84 -11.15 -5.13
N ALA A 82 2.78 -11.67 -4.49
CA ALA A 82 1.45 -11.77 -5.09
C ALA A 82 0.87 -10.39 -5.43
N PHE A 83 0.84 -9.45 -4.48
CA PHE A 83 0.36 -8.09 -4.72
C PHE A 83 1.22 -7.32 -5.70
N GLY A 84 2.55 -7.52 -5.70
CA GLY A 84 3.47 -6.92 -6.65
C GLY A 84 3.23 -7.40 -8.09
N CYS A 85 2.95 -8.69 -8.28
CA CYS A 85 2.56 -9.26 -9.57
C CYS A 85 1.19 -8.73 -10.01
N VAL A 86 0.17 -8.78 -9.15
CA VAL A 86 -1.18 -8.29 -9.46
C VAL A 86 -1.14 -6.79 -9.81
N GLY A 87 -0.46 -5.98 -9.00
CA GLY A 87 -0.29 -4.55 -9.26
C GLY A 87 0.44 -4.25 -10.57
N ALA A 88 1.41 -5.08 -10.95
CA ALA A 88 2.11 -4.92 -12.23
C ALA A 88 1.20 -5.24 -13.44
N VAL A 89 0.36 -6.26 -13.32
CA VAL A 89 -0.60 -6.63 -14.38
C VAL A 89 -1.66 -5.55 -14.55
N LEU A 90 -2.25 -5.06 -13.45
CA LEU A 90 -3.22 -3.96 -13.48
C LEU A 90 -2.58 -2.66 -14.00
N GLY A 91 -1.34 -2.38 -13.61
CA GLY A 91 -0.60 -1.18 -14.03
C GLY A 91 0.08 -1.29 -15.40
N ARG A 92 -0.08 -2.40 -16.14
CA ARG A 92 0.59 -2.67 -17.43
C ARG A 92 2.12 -2.46 -17.40
N ALA A 93 2.75 -2.77 -16.28
CA ALA A 93 4.18 -2.61 -16.05
C ALA A 93 4.94 -3.95 -16.19
N PRO A 94 6.26 -3.96 -16.44
CA PRO A 94 7.04 -5.19 -16.49
C PRO A 94 7.02 -5.92 -15.14
N VAL A 95 6.31 -7.06 -15.10
CA VAL A 95 5.98 -7.83 -13.89
C VAL A 95 7.21 -8.16 -13.05
N ALA A 96 8.28 -8.65 -13.68
CA ALA A 96 9.50 -9.05 -12.98
C ALA A 96 10.15 -7.89 -12.22
N ARG A 97 10.25 -6.70 -12.84
CA ARG A 97 10.87 -5.52 -12.23
C ARG A 97 10.01 -4.94 -11.11
N SER A 98 8.70 -4.87 -11.34
CA SER A 98 7.75 -4.39 -10.34
C SER A 98 7.74 -5.30 -9.10
N CYS A 99 7.60 -6.61 -9.30
CA CYS A 99 7.59 -7.59 -8.22
C CYS A 99 8.91 -7.59 -7.44
N ALA A 100 10.06 -7.58 -8.13
CA ALA A 100 11.36 -7.50 -7.48
C ALA A 100 11.51 -6.24 -6.60
N ARG A 101 11.10 -5.07 -7.10
CA ARG A 101 11.09 -3.82 -6.32
C ARG A 101 10.25 -3.96 -5.05
N VAL A 102 9.03 -4.49 -5.17
CA VAL A 102 8.08 -4.59 -4.05
C VAL A 102 8.62 -5.56 -2.99
N VAL A 103 9.12 -6.71 -3.41
CA VAL A 103 9.70 -7.73 -2.51
C VAL A 103 10.98 -7.21 -1.84
N VAL A 104 11.92 -6.65 -2.60
CA VAL A 104 13.19 -6.14 -2.05
C VAL A 104 12.95 -4.96 -1.11
N GLY A 105 12.08 -4.01 -1.49
CA GLY A 105 11.72 -2.89 -0.63
C GLY A 105 11.03 -3.34 0.66
N GLY A 106 10.13 -4.32 0.57
CA GLY A 106 9.47 -4.89 1.74
C GLY A 106 10.44 -5.63 2.68
N LEU A 107 11.32 -6.46 2.14
CA LEU A 107 12.36 -7.15 2.91
C LEU A 107 13.31 -6.15 3.59
N ALA A 108 13.71 -5.09 2.89
CA ALA A 108 14.54 -4.03 3.46
C ALA A 108 13.82 -3.33 4.63
N ALA A 109 12.55 -2.98 4.47
CA ALA A 109 11.76 -2.37 5.54
C ALA A 109 11.61 -3.29 6.77
N MET A 110 11.35 -4.59 6.55
CA MET A 110 11.28 -5.58 7.62
C MET A 110 12.62 -5.74 8.35
N ALA A 111 13.74 -5.78 7.61
CA ALA A 111 15.07 -5.90 8.20
C ALA A 111 15.43 -4.68 9.06
N VAL A 112 15.15 -3.47 8.55
CA VAL A 112 15.39 -2.21 9.26
C VAL A 112 14.55 -2.16 10.54
N THR A 113 13.24 -2.38 10.45
CA THR A 113 12.33 -2.32 11.62
C THR A 113 12.67 -3.37 12.68
N PHE A 114 12.94 -4.61 12.27
CA PHE A 114 13.37 -5.66 13.20
C PHE A 114 14.73 -5.36 13.83
N GLY A 115 15.69 -4.87 13.05
CA GLY A 115 17.01 -4.49 13.50
C GLY A 115 16.97 -3.39 14.55
N PHE A 116 16.21 -2.31 14.28
CA PHE A 116 15.98 -1.24 15.25
C PHE A 116 15.33 -1.76 16.53
N MET A 117 14.25 -2.53 16.43
CA MET A 117 13.56 -3.08 17.61
C MET A 117 14.49 -3.96 18.46
N ARG A 118 15.34 -4.78 17.81
CA ARG A 118 16.31 -5.64 18.49
C ARG A 118 17.41 -4.82 19.17
N LEU A 119 17.85 -3.72 18.56
CA LEU A 119 18.85 -2.82 19.14
C LEU A 119 18.33 -2.12 20.41
N PHE A 120 17.10 -1.60 20.37
CA PHE A 120 16.43 -1.04 21.54
C PHE A 120 16.31 -2.07 22.66
N ARG A 121 15.85 -3.28 22.33
CA ARG A 121 15.74 -4.39 23.30
C ARG A 121 17.08 -4.79 23.92
N ALA A 122 18.16 -4.75 23.14
CA ALA A 122 19.51 -5.03 23.63
C ALA A 122 20.06 -3.90 24.51
N SER A 123 19.60 -2.67 24.30
CA SER A 123 20.01 -1.48 25.05
C SER A 123 19.28 -1.32 26.39
N GLY A 124 18.31 -2.19 26.70
CA GLY A 124 17.63 -2.25 27.99
C GLY A 124 16.62 -1.14 28.25
N VAL A 125 16.21 -0.40 27.22
CA VAL A 125 15.12 0.59 27.24
C VAL A 125 13.83 -0.02 26.71
#